data_AF-A0A552ECQ3-F1
#
_entry.id   AF-A0A552ECQ3-F1
#
_cell.length_a   1.000
_cell.length_b   1.000
_cell.length_c   1.000
_cell.angle_alpha   90.00
_cell.angle_beta   90.00
_cell.angle_gamma   90.00
#
_symmetry.space_group_name_H-M   'P 1'
#
loop_
_entity.id
_entity.type
_entity.pdbx_description
1 polymer ?
#
loop_
_entity_poly.entity_id
_entity_poly.type
_entity_poly.pdbx_seq_one_letter_code
_entity_poly.pdbx_strand_id
1 'polypeptide(L)'
;MKTISPQEVTGTIELAPNYRIPLFLVILSLPLLFLQVWLGIIFSLLGLFLMFQTTRIRLQFTPTSLDVYLSGQQIRSFPYQEWQNWRIFWNKVPILFYFKEINSIHFLPIIFDSATLRLCLEKYYPLAASPAIDSEAN
;
A
#
# COMPACT_ATOMS: atom_id res chain seq x y z
N MET A 1 -1.77 -26.35 -21.67
CA MET A 1 -1.46 -25.06 -22.35
C MET A 1 -1.75 -23.96 -21.33
N LYS A 2 -0.73 -23.41 -20.68
CA LYS A 2 -0.89 -22.41 -19.61
C LYS A 2 -1.20 -21.07 -20.30
N THR A 3 -2.40 -20.54 -20.13
CA THR A 3 -2.80 -19.25 -20.69
C THR A 3 -1.95 -18.17 -20.07
N ILE A 4 -1.03 -17.61 -20.85
CA ILE A 4 -0.18 -16.48 -20.49
C ILE A 4 -1.10 -15.27 -20.42
N SER A 5 -1.26 -14.69 -19.23
CA SER A 5 -2.02 -13.45 -19.07
C SER A 5 -1.21 -12.30 -19.70
N PRO A 6 -1.83 -11.35 -20.43
CA PRO A 6 -1.12 -10.26 -21.13
C PRO A 6 -0.17 -9.41 -20.27
N GLN A 7 -0.25 -9.53 -18.94
CA GLN A 7 0.57 -8.83 -17.96
C GLN A 7 2.06 -9.27 -17.94
N GLU A 8 2.39 -10.47 -18.43
CA GLU A 8 3.79 -10.98 -18.42
C GLU A 8 4.69 -10.33 -19.48
N VAL A 9 4.14 -9.61 -20.46
CA VAL A 9 4.90 -9.10 -21.62
C VAL A 9 5.46 -7.68 -21.40
N THR A 10 5.04 -6.96 -20.35
CA THR A 10 5.25 -5.49 -20.26
C THR A 10 6.09 -5.00 -19.07
N GLY A 11 6.64 -5.90 -18.24
CA GLY A 11 7.46 -5.49 -17.08
C GLY A 11 6.69 -4.81 -15.94
N THR A 12 5.37 -5.02 -15.94
CA THR A 12 4.40 -4.44 -15.02
C THR A 12 4.14 -5.38 -13.84
N ILE A 13 4.12 -4.85 -12.61
CA ILE A 13 3.86 -5.61 -11.38
C ILE A 13 2.70 -4.98 -10.62
N GLU A 14 1.55 -5.66 -10.58
CA GLU A 14 0.41 -5.27 -9.75
C GLU A 14 0.58 -5.79 -8.31
N LEU A 15 0.36 -4.92 -7.32
CA LEU A 15 0.37 -5.31 -5.92
C LEU A 15 -0.93 -6.00 -5.53
N ALA A 16 -0.81 -7.21 -4.98
CA ALA A 16 -1.95 -7.96 -4.48
C ALA A 16 -2.63 -7.25 -3.30
N PRO A 17 -3.96 -7.29 -3.19
CA PRO A 17 -4.68 -6.73 -2.04
C PRO A 17 -4.33 -7.49 -0.74
N ASN A 18 -4.29 -6.76 0.38
CA ASN A 18 -3.97 -7.31 1.69
C ASN A 18 -5.07 -6.98 2.72
N TYR A 19 -5.85 -8.00 3.07
CA TYR A 19 -7.02 -7.87 3.94
C TYR A 19 -6.71 -8.04 5.43
N ARG A 20 -5.44 -8.20 5.83
CA ARG A 20 -5.07 -8.47 7.24
C ARG A 20 -5.52 -7.35 8.17
N ILE A 21 -5.23 -6.08 7.83
CA ILE A 21 -5.60 -4.93 8.65
C ILE A 21 -7.14 -4.76 8.71
N PRO A 22 -7.87 -4.72 7.58
CA PRO A 22 -9.34 -4.66 7.61
C PRO A 22 -9.97 -5.78 8.45
N LEU A 23 -9.53 -7.03 8.26
CA LEU A 23 -10.09 -8.18 8.96
C LEU A 23 -9.80 -8.12 10.47
N PHE A 24 -8.58 -7.73 10.85
CA PHE A 24 -8.22 -7.53 12.25
C PHE A 24 -9.14 -6.50 12.93
N LEU A 25 -9.41 -5.36 12.28
CA LEU A 25 -10.30 -4.33 12.83
C LEU A 25 -11.74 -4.83 13.01
N VAL A 26 -12.26 -5.58 12.02
CA VAL A 26 -13.60 -6.18 12.12
C VAL A 26 -13.66 -7.18 13.26
N ILE A 27 -12.69 -8.10 13.37
CA ILE A 27 -12.64 -9.08 14.47
C ILE A 27 -12.51 -8.38 15.83
N LEU A 28 -11.66 -7.37 15.95
CA LEU A 28 -11.47 -6.59 17.16
C LEU A 28 -12.74 -5.82 17.57
N SER A 29 -13.54 -5.38 16.59
CA SER A 29 -14.77 -4.64 16.87
C SER A 29 -15.84 -5.48 17.58
N LEU A 30 -15.87 -6.80 17.36
CA LEU A 30 -16.87 -7.69 17.94
C LEU A 30 -16.86 -7.69 19.48
N PRO A 31 -15.73 -7.97 20.18
CA PRO A 31 -15.69 -7.87 21.64
C PRO A 31 -15.90 -6.42 22.13
N LEU A 32 -15.42 -5.42 21.37
CA LEU A 32 -15.60 -4.02 21.73
C LEU A 32 -17.06 -3.58 21.71
N LEU A 33 -17.91 -4.15 20.87
CA LEU A 33 -19.35 -3.85 20.88
C LEU A 33 -20.01 -4.25 22.22
N PHE A 34 -19.50 -5.29 22.89
CA PHE A 34 -20.01 -5.70 24.21
C PHE A 34 -19.46 -4.85 25.36
N LEU A 35 -18.21 -4.40 25.27
CA LEU A 35 -17.55 -3.60 26.32
C LEU A 35 -17.93 -2.11 26.23
N GLN A 36 -17.91 -1.56 25.02
CA GLN A 36 -18.19 -0.16 24.75
C GLN A 36 -18.69 0.01 23.31
N VAL A 37 -20.02 -0.03 23.16
CA VAL A 37 -20.74 -0.03 21.87
C VAL A 37 -20.19 1.01 20.88
N TRP A 38 -19.99 2.26 21.32
CA TRP A 38 -19.46 3.33 20.46
C TRP A 38 -18.09 3.02 19.86
N LEU A 39 -17.19 2.42 20.66
CA LEU A 39 -15.87 2.06 20.19
C LEU A 39 -15.96 0.90 19.19
N GLY A 40 -16.78 -0.11 19.49
CA GLY A 40 -17.05 -1.20 18.55
C GLY A 40 -17.60 -0.71 17.21
N ILE A 41 -18.52 0.26 17.21
CA ILE A 41 -19.07 0.86 15.98
C ILE A 41 -17.96 1.54 15.17
N ILE A 42 -17.11 2.37 15.78
CA ILE A 42 -16.03 3.08 15.09
C ILE A 42 -15.06 2.09 14.41
N PHE A 43 -14.62 1.07 15.13
CA PHE A 43 -13.69 0.07 14.60
C PHE A 43 -14.33 -0.79 13.50
N SER A 44 -15.61 -1.13 13.65
CA SER A 44 -16.36 -1.86 12.62
C SER A 44 -16.47 -1.07 11.33
N LEU A 45 -16.88 0.22 11.41
CA LEU A 45 -16.98 1.11 10.26
C LEU A 45 -15.61 1.31 9.58
N LEU A 46 -14.55 1.52 10.36
CA LEU A 46 -13.19 1.66 9.82
C LEU A 46 -12.73 0.37 9.11
N GLY A 47 -12.93 -0.79 9.73
CA GLY A 47 -12.56 -2.08 9.14
C GLY A 47 -13.29 -2.36 7.83
N LEU A 48 -14.61 -2.13 7.79
CA LEU A 48 -15.42 -2.27 6.58
C LEU A 48 -15.01 -1.27 5.49
N PHE A 49 -14.75 -0.01 5.86
CA PHE A 49 -14.27 1.00 4.94
C PHE A 49 -12.94 0.59 4.30
N LEU A 50 -11.96 0.16 5.10
CA LEU A 50 -10.68 -0.30 4.57
C LEU A 50 -10.85 -1.56 3.71
N MET A 51 -11.75 -2.48 4.06
CA MET A 51 -12.03 -3.66 3.25
C MET A 51 -12.58 -3.28 1.87
N PHE A 52 -13.50 -2.32 1.82
CA PHE A 52 -14.03 -1.78 0.57
C PHE A 52 -12.97 -1.04 -0.26
N GLN A 53 -12.09 -0.26 0.38
CA GLN A 53 -10.97 0.39 -0.32
C GLN A 53 -10.00 -0.66 -0.88
N THR A 54 -9.73 -1.73 -0.13
CA THR A 54 -8.82 -2.82 -0.51
C THR A 54 -9.32 -3.58 -1.74
N THR A 55 -10.63 -3.74 -1.92
CA THR A 55 -11.16 -4.43 -3.12
C THR A 55 -11.09 -3.57 -4.38
N ARG A 56 -11.14 -2.24 -4.25
CA ARG A 56 -11.26 -1.33 -5.40
C ARG A 56 -9.94 -0.73 -5.84
N ILE A 57 -9.02 -0.47 -4.93
CA ILE A 57 -7.75 0.20 -5.24
C ILE A 57 -6.69 -0.84 -5.60
N ARG A 58 -6.00 -0.63 -6.72
CA ARG A 58 -4.80 -1.38 -7.10
C ARG A 58 -3.64 -0.42 -7.32
N LEU A 59 -2.46 -0.86 -6.94
CA LEU A 59 -1.20 -0.19 -7.26
C LEU A 59 -0.44 -1.05 -8.25
N GLN A 60 0.08 -0.42 -9.28
CA GLN A 60 0.79 -1.10 -10.34
C GLN A 60 2.13 -0.40 -10.58
N PHE A 61 3.21 -1.14 -10.44
CA PHE A 61 4.55 -0.67 -10.79
C PHE A 61 4.79 -0.94 -12.27
N THR A 62 5.21 0.09 -13.00
CA THR A 62 5.71 -0.02 -14.37
C THR A 62 7.20 0.31 -14.36
N PRO A 63 7.91 0.18 -15.49
CA PRO A 63 9.31 0.61 -15.56
C PRO A 63 9.54 2.09 -15.26
N THR A 64 8.53 2.96 -15.40
CA THR A 64 8.69 4.42 -15.34
C THR A 64 7.77 5.12 -14.33
N SER A 65 6.74 4.45 -13.83
CA SER A 65 5.73 5.05 -12.95
C SER A 65 5.12 4.07 -11.95
N LEU A 66 4.66 4.63 -10.83
CA LEU A 66 3.66 3.97 -9.97
C LEU A 66 2.27 4.44 -10.40
N ASP A 67 1.44 3.51 -10.87
CA ASP A 67 0.09 3.80 -11.32
C ASP A 67 -0.94 3.34 -10.28
N VAL A 68 -2.00 4.13 -10.13
CA VAL A 68 -3.13 3.84 -9.24
C VAL A 68 -4.36 3.57 -10.07
N TYR A 69 -4.98 2.43 -9.82
CA TYR A 69 -6.22 2.02 -10.45
C TYR A 69 -7.35 1.94 -9.42
N LEU A 70 -8.54 2.38 -9.84
CA LEU A 70 -9.77 2.23 -9.09
C LEU A 70 -10.76 1.41 -9.93
N SER A 71 -11.12 0.22 -9.44
CA SER A 71 -12.05 -0.70 -10.11
C SER A 71 -11.64 -1.00 -11.58
N GLY A 72 -10.34 -1.13 -11.83
CA GLY A 72 -9.77 -1.41 -13.16
C GLY A 72 -9.52 -0.18 -14.04
N GLN A 73 -9.93 1.02 -13.63
CA GLN A 73 -9.64 2.26 -14.34
C GLN A 73 -8.43 2.96 -13.73
N GLN A 74 -7.45 3.35 -14.54
CA GLN A 74 -6.33 4.17 -14.08
C GLN A 74 -6.84 5.55 -13.67
N ILE A 75 -6.66 5.92 -12.41
CA ILE A 75 -7.09 7.21 -11.87
C ILE A 75 -5.93 8.20 -11.73
N ARG A 76 -4.70 7.68 -11.60
CA ARG A 76 -3.50 8.50 -11.44
C ARG A 76 -2.24 7.73 -11.84
N SER A 77 -1.25 8.45 -12.34
CA SER A 77 0.10 7.96 -12.59
C SER A 77 1.09 8.85 -11.85
N PHE A 78 2.12 8.25 -11.28
CA PHE A 78 3.18 8.94 -10.55
C PHE A 78 4.54 8.58 -11.17
N PRO A 79 5.08 9.41 -12.09
CA PRO A 79 6.34 9.14 -12.76
C PRO A 79 7.53 9.19 -11.81
N TYR A 80 8.42 8.19 -11.85
CA TYR A 80 9.58 8.14 -10.95
C TYR A 80 10.56 9.30 -11.13
N GLN A 81 10.60 9.90 -12.33
CA GLN A 81 11.43 11.07 -12.59
C GLN A 81 11.05 12.28 -11.72
N GLU A 82 9.80 12.36 -11.26
CA GLU A 82 9.32 13.43 -10.39
C GLU A 82 9.51 13.12 -8.91
N TRP A 83 9.95 11.91 -8.57
CA TRP A 83 10.10 11.49 -7.17
C TRP A 83 11.40 12.03 -6.60
N GLN A 84 11.35 12.38 -5.32
CA GLN A 84 12.49 12.83 -4.52
C GLN A 84 12.85 11.83 -3.43
N ASN A 85 11.84 11.20 -2.81
CA ASN A 85 12.04 10.26 -1.71
C ASN A 85 10.79 9.39 -1.51
N TRP A 86 10.96 8.25 -0.85
CA TRP A 86 9.87 7.43 -0.34
C TRP A 86 10.23 6.78 1.00
N ARG A 87 9.20 6.45 1.78
CA ARG A 87 9.31 5.74 3.06
C ARG A 87 8.10 4.83 3.26
N ILE A 88 8.33 3.70 3.90
CA ILE A 88 7.28 2.86 4.48
C ILE A 88 7.39 3.03 5.99
N PHE A 89 6.32 3.51 6.62
CA PHE A 89 6.31 3.69 8.07
C PHE A 89 5.84 2.43 8.79
N TRP A 90 6.38 2.22 9.99
CA TRP A 90 6.07 1.11 10.90
C TRP A 90 6.51 -0.27 10.38
N ASN A 91 7.81 -0.60 10.48
CA ASN A 91 8.38 -1.84 9.91
C ASN A 91 7.68 -3.15 10.34
N LYS A 92 7.21 -3.26 11.59
CA LYS A 92 6.50 -4.46 12.07
C LYS A 92 5.07 -4.58 11.53
N VAL A 93 4.40 -3.44 11.34
CA VAL A 93 3.04 -3.35 10.83
C VAL A 93 3.01 -2.22 9.80
N PRO A 94 3.46 -2.47 8.56
CA PRO A 94 3.60 -1.43 7.57
C PRO A 94 2.22 -0.94 7.15
N ILE A 95 1.77 0.15 7.75
CA ILE A 95 0.40 0.68 7.59
C ILE A 95 0.37 1.84 6.60
N LEU A 96 1.50 2.55 6.42
CA LEU A 96 1.52 3.80 5.68
C LEU A 96 2.73 3.87 4.74
N PHE A 97 2.44 4.05 3.46
CA PHE A 97 3.41 4.32 2.41
C PHE A 97 3.41 5.82 2.12
N TYR A 98 4.60 6.40 2.06
CA TYR A 98 4.84 7.79 1.77
C TYR A 98 5.78 7.93 0.59
N PHE A 99 5.48 8.88 -0.29
CA PHE A 99 6.44 9.35 -1.27
C PHE A 99 6.25 10.84 -1.54
N LYS A 100 7.35 11.48 -1.92
CA LYS A 100 7.40 12.91 -2.22
C LYS A 100 7.79 13.09 -3.69
N GLU A 101 6.97 13.84 -4.40
CA GLU A 101 7.27 14.37 -5.72
C GLU A 101 7.80 15.81 -5.63
N ILE A 102 8.31 16.36 -6.73
CA ILE A 102 8.82 17.75 -6.79
C ILE A 102 7.77 18.75 -6.27
N ASN A 103 6.51 18.57 -6.69
CA ASN A 103 5.43 19.52 -6.42
C ASN A 103 4.38 19.03 -5.40
N SER A 104 4.52 17.80 -4.87
CA SER A 104 3.49 17.25 -3.99
C SER A 104 3.99 16.13 -3.07
N ILE A 105 3.22 15.85 -2.02
CA ILE A 105 3.50 14.80 -1.05
C ILE A 105 2.28 13.87 -1.00
N HIS A 106 2.52 12.55 -0.99
CA HIS A 106 1.46 11.54 -0.97
C HIS A 106 1.63 10.58 0.19
N PHE A 107 0.48 10.20 0.75
CA PHE A 107 0.36 9.19 1.78
C PHE A 107 -0.69 8.17 1.35
N LEU A 108 -0.33 6.90 1.31
CA LEU A 108 -1.22 5.81 0.95
C LEU A 108 -1.26 4.79 2.09
N PRO A 109 -2.46 4.38 2.54
CA PRO A 109 -2.57 3.25 3.43
C PRO A 109 -2.09 1.99 2.70
N ILE A 110 -1.25 1.20 3.36
CA ILE A 110 -0.74 -0.07 2.82
C ILE A 110 -1.80 -1.14 3.07
N ILE A 111 -2.79 -1.15 2.18
CA ILE A 111 -3.85 -2.17 2.10
C ILE A 111 -3.53 -3.25 1.06
N PHE A 112 -2.27 -3.35 0.67
CA PHE A 112 -1.73 -4.26 -0.34
C PHE A 112 -0.48 -4.97 0.20
N ASP A 113 0.07 -5.88 -0.59
CA ASP A 113 1.28 -6.62 -0.24
C ASP A 113 2.46 -5.66 0.00
N SER A 114 2.83 -5.51 1.27
CA SER A 114 3.89 -4.62 1.72
C SER A 114 5.29 -5.13 1.38
N ALA A 115 5.48 -6.45 1.28
CA ALA A 115 6.76 -7.03 0.92
C ALA A 115 7.02 -6.78 -0.56
N THR A 116 6.04 -7.07 -1.41
CA THR A 116 6.12 -6.80 -2.86
C THR A 116 6.23 -5.30 -3.13
N LEU A 117 5.50 -4.45 -2.40
CA LEU A 117 5.65 -2.99 -2.46
C LEU A 117 7.11 -2.57 -2.26
N ARG A 118 7.73 -3.05 -1.18
CA ARG A 118 9.10 -2.68 -0.83
C ARG A 118 10.09 -3.16 -1.89
N LEU A 119 9.97 -4.41 -2.34
CA LEU A 119 10.84 -4.96 -3.38
C LEU A 119 10.73 -4.17 -4.69
N CYS A 120 9.52 -3.78 -5.08
CA CYS A 120 9.31 -2.95 -6.26
C CYS A 120 9.91 -1.55 -6.10
N LEU A 121 9.71 -0.90 -4.94
CA LEU A 121 10.30 0.41 -4.67
C LEU A 121 11.83 0.36 -4.73
N GLU A 122 12.46 -0.63 -4.09
CA GLU A 122 13.91 -0.83 -4.12
C GLU A 122 14.43 -1.13 -5.54
N LYS A 123 13.64 -1.84 -6.37
CA LYS A 123 13.99 -2.15 -7.76
C LYS A 123 13.87 -0.95 -8.70
N TYR A 124 12.75 -0.23 -8.66
CA TYR A 124 12.43 0.81 -9.63
C TYR A 124 12.87 2.21 -9.21
N TYR A 125 12.97 2.46 -7.90
CA TYR A 125 13.46 3.72 -7.34
C TYR A 125 14.27 3.47 -6.06
N PRO A 126 15.50 2.93 -6.18
CA PRO A 126 16.34 2.69 -5.02
C PRO A 126 16.64 4.01 -4.33
N LEU A 127 16.46 4.04 -3.01
CA LEU A 127 16.97 5.14 -2.21
C LEU A 127 18.50 5.17 -2.37
N ALA A 128 19.06 6.32 -2.72
CA ALA A 128 20.49 6.52 -2.53
C ALA A 128 20.82 6.13 -1.09
N ALA A 129 21.82 5.27 -0.89
CA ALA A 129 22.18 4.73 0.41
C ALA A 129 22.17 5.86 1.44
N SER A 130 21.13 5.90 2.27
CA SER A 130 20.95 6.95 3.27
C SER A 130 21.96 6.61 4.35
N PRO A 131 23.02 7.40 4.57
CA PRO A 131 23.89 7.15 5.70
C PRO A 131 23.05 7.45 6.95
N ALA A 132 22.94 6.44 7.83
CA ALA A 132 22.39 6.50 9.18
C ALA A 132 20.87 6.65 9.32
N ILE A 133 20.10 5.56 9.15
CA ILE A 133 18.89 5.28 9.99
C ILE A 133 18.70 3.75 10.11
N ASP A 134 19.78 3.04 10.37
CA ASP A 134 19.83 1.59 10.56
C ASP A 134 20.42 1.24 11.94
N SER A 135 20.67 2.25 12.79
CA SER A 135 21.27 2.11 14.13
C SER A 135 20.32 2.28 15.33
N GLU A 136 19.03 2.55 15.14
CA GLU A 136 18.07 2.76 16.27
C GLU A 136 17.00 1.67 16.43
N ALA A 137 17.24 0.48 15.87
CA ALA A 137 16.38 -0.69 16.09
C ALA A 137 17.17 -1.84 16.70
N ASN A 138 17.67 -1.63 17.93
CA ASN A 138 17.95 -2.70 18.88
C ASN A 138 17.22 -2.38 20.19
#